data_AF-X1VX87-F1
#
_entry.id   AF-X1VX87-F1
#
_cell.length_a   1.000
_cell.length_b   1.000
_cell.length_c   1.000
_cell.angle_alpha   90.00
_cell.angle_beta   90.00
_cell.angle_gamma   90.00
#
_symmetry.space_group_name_H-M   'P 1'
#
loop_
_entity.id
_entity.type
_entity.pdbx_description
1 polymer ?
#
loop_
_entity_poly.entity_id
_entity_poly.type
_entity_poly.pdbx_seq_one_letter_code
_entity_poly.pdbx_strand_id
1 'polypeptide(L)'
;LYETANNGMFLALNEHQNLGLDLGDNFDFSLTGLQKLFNSTGFLGDEVYQYASDILGIDIYVMRLTNKDLYPHLNTAKKGFKRKAIIISGNGNHYESVGVYRDNLYQTTFDQDDPIILSIRALIEDEGGV
;
A
#
# COMPACT_ATOMS: atom_id res chain seq x y z
N LEU A 1 13.47 -22.19 -9.58
CA LEU A 1 13.50 -20.74 -9.83
C LEU A 1 12.62 -20.11 -8.77
N TYR A 2 13.12 -19.13 -8.02
CA TYR A 2 12.38 -18.55 -6.90
C TYR A 2 11.33 -17.58 -7.40
N GLU A 3 10.07 -17.89 -7.11
CA GLU A 3 8.88 -17.08 -7.38
C GLU A 3 8.66 -16.13 -6.19
N THR A 4 9.53 -15.14 -6.05
CA THR A 4 9.25 -13.95 -5.24
C THR A 4 8.42 -13.02 -6.12
N ALA A 5 7.28 -12.46 -5.67
CA ALA A 5 6.69 -11.43 -6.52
C ALA A 5 7.69 -10.28 -6.67
N ASN A 6 7.73 -9.76 -7.89
CA ASN A 6 8.97 -9.78 -8.65
C ASN A 6 9.76 -8.48 -8.50
N ASN A 7 10.44 -8.28 -7.36
CA ASN A 7 11.57 -7.35 -7.25
C ASN A 7 11.29 -5.89 -7.72
N GLY A 8 10.09 -5.36 -7.46
CA GLY A 8 9.71 -4.01 -7.92
C GLY A 8 9.06 -3.93 -9.31
N MET A 9 8.62 -5.05 -9.90
CA MET A 9 7.96 -5.06 -11.21
C MET A 9 6.73 -4.15 -11.33
N PHE A 10 6.00 -3.92 -10.24
CA PHE A 10 4.86 -2.98 -10.26
C PHE A 10 5.32 -1.52 -10.41
N LEU A 11 6.45 -1.15 -9.80
CA LEU A 11 7.07 0.16 -10.02
C LEU A 11 7.54 0.28 -11.47
N ALA A 12 8.20 -0.75 -11.97
CA ALA A 12 8.66 -0.81 -13.36
C ALA A 12 7.49 -0.68 -14.37
N LEU A 13 6.37 -1.36 -14.12
CA LEU A 13 5.16 -1.22 -14.93
C LEU A 13 4.63 0.22 -14.91
N ASN A 14 4.54 0.83 -13.73
CA ASN A 14 4.07 2.19 -13.56
C ASN A 14 4.99 3.22 -14.24
N GLU A 15 6.30 3.05 -14.13
CA GLU A 15 7.28 3.90 -14.81
C GLU A 15 7.21 3.76 -16.33
N HIS A 16 7.11 2.53 -16.85
CA HIS A 16 6.93 2.29 -18.29
C HIS A 16 5.63 2.94 -18.81
N GLN A 17 4.53 2.88 -18.05
CA GLN A 17 3.25 3.50 -18.43
C GLN A 17 3.26 5.03 -18.35
N ASN A 18 3.84 5.61 -17.30
CA ASN A 18 3.80 7.05 -17.07
C ASN A 18 4.91 7.82 -17.81
N LEU A 19 6.08 7.22 -17.95
CA LEU A 19 7.28 7.88 -18.47
C LEU A 19 7.64 7.40 -19.89
N GLY A 20 7.00 6.34 -20.38
CA GLY A 20 7.34 5.73 -21.67
C GLY A 20 8.78 5.21 -21.72
N LEU A 21 9.37 4.93 -20.56
CA LEU A 21 10.73 4.43 -20.44
C LEU A 21 10.74 2.93 -20.72
N ASP A 22 11.54 2.51 -21.69
CA ASP A 22 11.88 1.12 -21.90
C ASP A 22 12.86 0.68 -20.80
N LEU A 23 12.39 -0.19 -19.90
CA LEU A 23 13.16 -0.69 -18.77
C LEU A 23 14.00 -1.93 -19.12
N GLY A 24 14.07 -2.27 -20.42
CA GLY A 24 14.90 -3.33 -20.99
C GLY A 24 14.24 -4.72 -20.98
N ASP A 25 14.90 -5.66 -21.66
CA ASP A 25 14.42 -7.02 -21.95
C ASP A 25 14.14 -7.93 -20.73
N ASN A 26 14.43 -7.45 -19.52
CA ASN A 26 14.22 -8.23 -18.29
C ASN A 26 12.78 -8.18 -17.77
N PHE A 27 11.92 -7.30 -18.32
CA PHE A 27 10.54 -7.13 -17.89
C PHE A 27 9.55 -7.39 -19.05
N ASP A 28 8.74 -8.44 -18.91
CA ASP A 28 7.70 -8.77 -19.87
C ASP A 28 6.38 -8.05 -19.54
N PHE A 29 6.20 -6.85 -20.11
CA PHE A 29 4.94 -6.10 -20.03
C PHE A 29 3.95 -6.41 -21.16
N SER A 30 4.17 -7.49 -21.92
CA SER A 30 3.16 -7.98 -22.86
C SER A 30 1.88 -8.38 -22.10
N LEU A 31 0.76 -8.49 -22.81
CA LEU A 31 -0.49 -9.00 -22.23
C LEU A 31 -0.28 -10.34 -21.51
N THR A 32 0.52 -11.23 -22.09
CA THR A 32 0.85 -12.54 -21.50
C THR A 32 1.69 -12.39 -20.23
N GLY A 33 2.66 -11.48 -20.21
CA GLY A 33 3.48 -11.20 -19.03
C GLY A 33 2.66 -10.61 -17.89
N LEU A 34 1.76 -9.66 -18.19
CA LEU A 34 0.82 -9.09 -17.22
C LEU A 34 -0.16 -10.13 -16.67
N GLN A 35 -0.72 -10.99 -17.54
CA GLN A 35 -1.57 -12.08 -17.10
C GLN A 35 -0.84 -13.03 -16.14
N LYS A 36 0.44 -13.34 -16.39
CA LYS A 36 1.26 -14.14 -15.47
C LYS A 36 1.53 -13.42 -14.15
N LEU A 37 1.82 -12.11 -14.19
CA LEU A 37 2.01 -11.29 -12.99
C LEU A 37 0.75 -11.29 -12.11
N PHE A 38 -0.42 -11.05 -12.70
CA PHE A 38 -1.69 -11.00 -11.97
C PHE A 38 -2.21 -12.38 -11.52
N ASN A 39 -1.84 -13.44 -12.23
CA ASN A 39 -2.15 -14.82 -11.84
C ASN A 39 -1.06 -15.46 -10.96
N SER A 40 -0.05 -14.69 -10.54
CA SER A 40 1.00 -15.18 -9.66
C SER A 40 0.45 -15.42 -8.25
N THR A 41 0.88 -16.53 -7.64
CA THR A 41 0.68 -16.79 -6.21
C THR A 41 1.82 -16.22 -5.35
N GLY A 42 2.78 -15.53 -5.97
CA GLY A 42 3.90 -14.90 -5.28
C GLY A 42 3.44 -13.75 -4.40
N PHE A 43 4.15 -13.54 -3.29
CA PHE A 43 3.87 -12.44 -2.35
C PHE A 43 4.19 -11.09 -2.98
N LEU A 44 3.17 -10.28 -3.26
CA LEU A 44 3.33 -8.90 -3.72
C LEU A 44 4.05 -8.07 -2.65
N GLY A 45 5.11 -7.38 -3.06
CA GLY A 45 5.87 -6.52 -2.15
C GLY A 45 5.13 -5.25 -1.77
N ASP A 46 5.75 -4.49 -0.88
CA ASP A 46 5.22 -3.26 -0.30
C ASP A 46 4.94 -2.15 -1.35
N GLU A 47 5.56 -2.25 -2.53
CA GLU A 47 5.37 -1.32 -3.64
C GLU A 47 3.93 -1.25 -4.18
N VAL A 48 3.17 -2.33 -4.03
CA VAL A 48 1.77 -2.37 -4.51
C VAL A 48 0.89 -1.41 -3.72
N TYR A 49 1.19 -1.18 -2.43
CA TYR A 49 0.45 -0.22 -1.62
C TYR A 49 0.67 1.21 -2.12
N GLN A 50 1.90 1.58 -2.48
CA GLN A 50 2.18 2.92 -3.01
C GLN A 50 1.47 3.14 -4.35
N TYR A 51 1.50 2.15 -5.23
CA TYR A 51 0.80 2.21 -6.51
C TYR A 51 -0.72 2.35 -6.32
N ALA A 52 -1.33 1.52 -5.46
CA ALA A 52 -2.75 1.61 -5.14
C ALA A 52 -3.13 2.96 -4.51
N SER A 53 -2.30 3.48 -3.59
CA SER A 53 -2.47 4.79 -2.98
C SER A 53 -2.50 5.91 -4.02
N ASP A 54 -1.60 5.84 -5.00
CA ASP A 54 -1.46 6.87 -6.03
C ASP A 54 -2.62 6.88 -7.01
N ILE A 55 -3.10 5.70 -7.43
CA ILE A 55 -4.26 5.59 -8.32
C ILE A 55 -5.55 6.02 -7.62
N LEU A 56 -5.76 5.57 -6.39
CA LEU A 56 -7.00 5.81 -5.66
C LEU A 56 -7.03 7.20 -4.99
N GLY A 57 -5.89 7.86 -4.87
CA GLY A 57 -5.79 9.14 -4.17
C GLY A 57 -6.09 9.00 -2.67
N ILE A 58 -5.74 7.86 -2.07
CA ILE A 58 -5.90 7.59 -0.63
C ILE A 58 -4.55 7.27 0.01
N ASP A 59 -4.36 7.68 1.26
CA ASP A 59 -3.23 7.22 2.06
C ASP A 59 -3.57 5.86 2.69
N ILE A 60 -2.64 4.93 2.56
CA ILE A 60 -2.72 3.58 3.12
C ILE A 60 -1.67 3.49 4.24
N TYR A 61 -2.14 3.24 5.45
CA TYR A 61 -1.31 2.92 6.61
C TYR A 61 -1.34 1.41 6.84
N VAL A 62 -0.20 0.75 6.69
CA VAL A 62 -0.04 -0.69 6.90
C VAL A 62 0.57 -0.92 8.27
N MET A 63 -0.12 -1.69 9.09
CA MET A 63 0.27 -2.04 10.45
C MET A 63 0.54 -3.55 10.55
N ARG A 64 1.64 -3.93 11.21
CA ARG A 64 1.97 -5.31 11.56
C ARG A 64 1.31 -5.69 12.88
N LEU A 65 0.38 -6.63 12.82
CA LEU A 65 -0.24 -7.23 13.99
C LEU A 65 0.62 -8.36 14.54
N THR A 66 0.82 -8.34 15.85
CA THR A 66 1.32 -9.48 16.62
C THR A 66 0.28 -9.91 17.65
N ASN A 67 0.54 -10.98 18.39
CA ASN A 67 -0.37 -11.46 19.42
C ASN A 67 -0.54 -10.49 20.61
N LYS A 68 0.26 -9.42 20.68
CA LYS A 68 0.29 -8.50 21.83
C LYS A 68 0.21 -7.04 21.43
N ASP A 69 0.80 -6.70 20.28
CA ASP A 69 1.05 -5.33 19.88
C ASP A 69 0.78 -5.13 18.39
N LEU A 70 0.59 -3.85 18.02
CA LEU A 70 0.46 -3.37 16.66
C LEU A 70 1.63 -2.43 16.35
N TYR A 71 2.36 -2.70 15.27
CA TYR A 71 3.53 -1.92 14.87
C TYR A 71 3.29 -1.27 13.50
N PRO A 72 3.73 -0.03 13.25
CA PRO A 72 3.71 0.50 11.90
C PRO A 72 4.70 -0.26 11.02
N HIS A 73 4.27 -0.59 9.81
CA HIS A 73 5.09 -1.29 8.81
C HIS A 73 5.44 -0.37 7.65
N LEU A 74 4.41 0.29 7.11
CA LEU A 74 4.53 1.15 5.94
C LEU A 74 3.43 2.20 5.97
N ASN A 75 3.73 3.38 5.42
CA ASN A 75 2.71 4.35 5.05
C ASN A 75 2.98 4.81 3.60
N THR A 76 1.93 5.27 2.93
CA THR A 76 2.00 5.79 1.56
C THR A 76 1.69 7.27 1.49
N ALA A 77 1.70 7.94 2.64
CA ALA A 77 1.34 9.34 2.77
C ALA A 77 2.39 10.23 2.07
N LYS A 78 1.91 11.28 1.41
CA LYS A 78 2.77 12.21 0.67
C LYS A 78 2.74 13.58 1.30
N LYS A 79 3.92 14.14 1.54
CA LYS A 79 4.09 15.49 2.09
C LYS A 79 3.33 16.52 1.27
N GLY A 80 2.51 17.33 1.94
CA GLY A 80 1.73 18.41 1.31
C GLY A 80 0.43 17.97 0.62
N PHE A 81 0.07 16.68 0.66
CA PHE A 81 -1.21 16.19 0.14
C PHE A 81 -2.13 15.76 1.28
N LYS A 82 -3.34 16.35 1.36
CA LYS A 82 -4.38 15.91 2.29
C LYS A 82 -5.31 14.93 1.57
N ARG A 83 -5.06 13.63 1.73
CA ARG A 83 -5.86 12.54 1.16
C ARG A 83 -6.67 11.83 2.24
N LYS A 84 -7.77 11.17 1.90
CA LYS A 84 -8.44 10.26 2.85
C LYS A 84 -7.49 9.10 3.18
N ALA A 85 -7.59 8.55 4.38
CA ALA A 85 -6.75 7.47 4.85
C ALA A 85 -7.55 6.18 5.05
N ILE A 86 -6.90 5.04 4.82
CA ILE A 86 -7.35 3.71 5.25
C ILE A 86 -6.26 3.05 6.07
N ILE A 87 -6.66 2.09 6.90
CA ILE A 87 -5.75 1.31 7.73
C ILE A 87 -5.88 -0.16 7.33
N ILE A 88 -4.75 -0.78 7.02
CA ILE A 88 -4.63 -2.21 6.77
C ILE A 88 -3.76 -2.80 7.86
N SER A 89 -4.16 -3.93 8.42
CA SER A 89 -3.40 -4.63 9.47
C SER A 89 -3.17 -6.08 9.07
N GLY A 90 -1.98 -6.61 9.34
CA GLY A 90 -1.68 -8.00 9.01
C GLY A 90 -0.43 -8.55 9.69
N ASN A 91 -0.23 -9.86 9.59
CA ASN A 91 0.89 -10.56 10.24
C ASN A 91 2.04 -10.90 9.28
N GLY A 92 2.07 -10.26 8.10
CA GLY A 92 3.01 -10.58 7.02
C GLY A 92 2.52 -11.63 6.04
N ASN A 93 1.57 -12.49 6.43
CA ASN A 93 1.00 -13.53 5.57
C ASN A 93 -0.45 -13.22 5.15
N HIS A 94 -1.21 -12.60 6.05
CA HIS A 94 -2.59 -12.20 5.82
C HIS A 94 -2.79 -10.76 6.27
N TYR A 95 -3.60 -10.01 5.51
CA TYR A 95 -3.91 -8.62 5.76
C TYR A 95 -5.42 -8.39 5.71
N GLU A 96 -5.91 -7.55 6.59
CA GLU A 96 -7.31 -7.19 6.74
C GLU A 96 -7.45 -5.66 6.80
N SER A 97 -8.58 -5.15 6.32
CA SER A 97 -8.93 -3.73 6.51
C SER A 97 -9.41 -3.49 7.93
N VAL A 98 -8.94 -2.42 8.56
CA VAL A 98 -9.38 -2.03 9.90
C VAL A 98 -10.50 -1.00 9.79
N GLY A 99 -11.61 -1.28 10.47
CA GLY A 99 -12.73 -0.35 10.62
C GLY A 99 -12.99 -0.01 12.08
N VAL A 100 -13.42 1.22 12.34
CA VAL A 100 -13.83 1.67 13.67
C VAL A 100 -15.35 1.77 13.70
N TYR A 101 -15.98 1.15 14.70
CA TYR A 101 -17.42 1.26 14.91
C TYR A 101 -17.74 2.58 15.65
N ARG A 102 -18.45 3.50 14.97
CA ARG A 102 -18.90 4.79 15.51
C ARG A 102 -20.28 5.11 14.95
N ASP A 103 -21.15 5.72 15.76
CA ASP A 103 -22.49 6.15 15.34
C ASP A 103 -23.33 5.06 14.63
N ASN A 104 -23.21 3.82 15.12
CA ASN A 104 -23.83 2.62 14.54
C ASN A 104 -23.39 2.25 13.12
N LEU A 105 -22.23 2.73 12.68
CA LEU A 105 -21.63 2.41 11.39
C LEU A 105 -20.16 1.98 11.56
N TYR A 106 -19.67 1.18 10.61
CA TYR A 106 -18.25 0.88 10.50
C TYR A 106 -17.59 1.89 9.56
N GLN A 107 -16.76 2.76 10.13
CA GLN A 107 -15.94 3.70 9.38
C GLN A 107 -14.61 3.03 9.02
N THR A 108 -14.32 2.90 7.73
CA THR A 108 -13.06 2.34 7.20
C THR A 108 -12.19 3.37 6.50
N THR A 109 -12.71 4.59 6.33
CA THR A 109 -12.03 5.72 5.71
C THR A 109 -11.97 6.89 6.69
N PHE A 110 -10.82 7.52 6.79
CA PHE A 110 -10.53 8.52 7.82
C PHE A 110 -9.99 9.80 7.18
N ASP A 111 -10.25 10.94 7.81
CA ASP A 111 -9.52 12.16 7.49
C ASP A 111 -8.15 12.16 8.18
N GLN A 112 -7.20 12.93 7.64
CA GLN A 112 -5.82 13.02 8.18
C GLN A 112 -5.75 13.60 9.61
N ASP A 113 -6.82 14.27 10.03
CA ASP A 113 -7.02 14.83 11.37
C ASP A 113 -7.87 13.91 12.28
N ASP A 114 -8.32 12.74 11.81
CA ASP A 114 -8.99 11.77 12.68
C ASP A 114 -8.01 11.32 13.78
N PRO A 115 -8.44 11.27 15.06
CA PRO A 115 -7.59 10.85 16.17
C PRO A 115 -6.87 9.52 15.97
N ILE A 116 -7.47 8.56 15.26
CA ILE A 116 -6.80 7.28 14.99
C ILE A 116 -5.62 7.44 14.03
N ILE A 117 -5.77 8.29 13.00
CA ILE A 117 -4.71 8.57 12.03
C ILE A 117 -3.60 9.35 12.71
N LEU A 118 -3.93 10.38 13.49
CA LEU A 118 -2.94 11.13 14.28
C LEU A 118 -2.15 10.22 15.23
N SER A 119 -2.82 9.25 15.87
CA SER A 119 -2.16 8.30 16.77
C SER A 119 -1.20 7.37 16.03
N ILE A 120 -1.61 6.88 14.86
CA ILE A 120 -0.74 6.04 14.00
C ILE A 120 0.46 6.86 13.52
N ARG A 121 0.23 8.07 13.01
CA ARG A 121 1.28 8.99 12.55
C ARG A 121 2.29 9.33 13.64
N ALA A 122 1.88 9.40 14.91
CA ALA A 122 2.81 9.60 16.02
C ALA A 122 3.75 8.40 16.26
N LEU A 123 3.42 7.22 15.75
CA LEU A 123 4.22 6.00 15.88
C LEU A 123 5.18 5.79 14.71
N ILE A 124 5.03 6.55 13.62
CA ILE A 124 5.85 6.45 12.40
C ILE A 124 6.50 7.80 12.12
N GLU A 125 7.71 7.80 11.55
CA GLU A 125 8.23 9.02 10.91
C GLU A 125 7.40 9.26 9.64
N ASP A 126 6.21 9.85 9.81
CA ASP A 126 5.32 10.21 8.71
C ASP A 126 5.72 11.58 8.14
N GLU A 127 6.01 11.61 6.85
CA GLU A 127 6.31 12.84 6.11
C GLU A 127 5.04 13.53 5.56
N GLY A 128 3.89 12.87 5.58
CA GLY A 128 2.62 13.33 5.01
C GLY A 128 1.82 14.26 5.92
N GLY A 129 1.01 15.16 5.33
CA GLY A 129 0.09 16.08 6.02
C GLY A 129 0.72 17.37 6.61
N VAL A 130 0.39 18.51 6.01
CA VAL A 130 0.35 19.83 6.70
C VAL A 130 -1.10 20.25 6.79
#